data_AF-A0AA92T293-F1
#
_entry.id   AF-A0AA92T293-F1
#
_cell.length_a   1.000
_cell.length_b   1.000
_cell.length_c   1.000
_cell.angle_alpha   90.00
_cell.angle_beta   90.00
_cell.angle_gamma   90.00
#
_symmetry.space_group_name_H-M   'P 1'
#
loop_
_entity.id
_entity.type
_entity.pdbx_description
1 polymer ?
#
loop_
_entity_poly.entity_id
_entity_poly.type
_entity_poly.pdbx_seq_one_letter_code
_entity_poly.pdbx_strand_id
1 'polypeptide(L)'
;MKEELLEAIYGTVERLEQKVDELSASPKNAGAETVLSSASIDTSKLEKALLSVSAKEEETIGKLAKLREAICVFVDLTKKEASKDEQRSKLLFDTINQVKQELNDTSKFVQDKLNAMGNTPQKKIVTHRFEPTSKYVLLFIGGLALSLVISIWGNFTQWREYQDWEEADLKYRALKMVLPSDDPNVRYIEKNFSVCPNKEVIENVRTHVNTYEDSIRYHNEMIQMAAIKDSIANSLFKEANEIKKKINQK
;
A
#
# COMPACT_ATOMS: atom_id res chain seq x y z
N MET A 1 16.50 -53.92 7.49
CA MET A 1 15.10 -54.06 7.02
C MET A 1 14.95 -54.63 5.61
N LYS A 2 15.52 -54.05 4.52
CA LYS A 2 15.37 -54.66 3.17
C LYS A 2 16.23 -55.91 2.96
N GLU A 3 17.43 -55.95 3.54
CA GLU A 3 18.34 -57.10 3.43
C GLU A 3 17.89 -58.28 4.30
N GLU A 4 17.42 -58.02 5.52
CA GLU A 4 16.86 -59.04 6.43
C GLU A 4 15.62 -59.75 5.85
N LEU A 5 14.80 -59.04 5.05
CA LEU A 5 13.63 -59.63 4.39
C LEU A 5 14.05 -60.58 3.25
N LEU A 6 15.13 -60.24 2.53
CA LEU A 6 15.62 -61.06 1.43
C LEU A 6 16.26 -62.36 1.96
N GLU A 7 16.99 -62.27 3.07
CA GLU A 7 17.60 -63.41 3.75
C GLU A 7 16.55 -64.38 4.34
N ALA A 8 15.46 -63.85 4.91
CA ALA A 8 14.34 -64.66 5.38
C ALA A 8 13.61 -65.41 4.24
N ILE A 9 13.45 -64.76 3.08
CA ILE A 9 12.84 -65.39 1.90
C ILE A 9 13.76 -66.49 1.36
N TYR A 10 15.07 -66.27 1.27
CA TYR A 10 15.99 -67.29 0.76
C TYR A 10 16.08 -68.52 1.69
N GLY A 11 16.15 -68.31 3.00
CA GLY A 11 16.20 -69.41 3.99
C GLY A 11 14.89 -70.18 4.19
N THR A 12 13.78 -69.73 3.61
CA THR A 12 12.51 -70.50 3.57
C THR A 12 12.40 -71.34 2.31
N VAL A 13 12.92 -70.84 1.18
CA VAL A 13 13.01 -71.60 -0.07
C VAL A 13 13.96 -72.79 0.07
N GLU A 14 15.13 -72.59 0.68
CA GLU A 14 16.13 -73.66 0.88
C GLU A 14 15.59 -74.81 1.78
N ARG A 15 14.80 -74.48 2.81
CA ARG A 15 14.13 -75.47 3.68
C ARG A 15 13.02 -76.25 2.98
N LEU A 16 12.36 -75.65 2.00
CA LEU A 16 11.35 -76.32 1.18
C LEU A 16 12.01 -77.29 0.20
N GLU A 17 13.12 -76.89 -0.41
CA GLU A 17 13.90 -77.73 -1.33
C GLU A 17 14.45 -78.97 -0.61
N GLN A 18 15.03 -78.78 0.59
CA GLN A 18 15.54 -79.90 1.40
C GLN A 18 14.45 -80.90 1.82
N LYS A 19 13.22 -80.43 2.12
CA LYS A 19 12.09 -81.31 2.46
C LYS A 19 11.53 -82.07 1.26
N VAL A 20 11.63 -81.50 0.05
CA VAL A 20 11.24 -82.18 -1.18
C VAL A 20 12.23 -83.30 -1.51
N ASP A 21 13.53 -83.06 -1.30
CA ASP A 21 14.57 -84.08 -1.50
C ASP A 21 14.49 -85.21 -0.46
N GLU A 22 14.18 -84.91 0.81
CA GLU A 22 13.91 -85.92 1.84
C GLU A 22 12.67 -86.77 1.55
N LEU A 23 11.64 -86.21 0.92
CA LEU A 23 10.45 -86.96 0.48
C LEU A 23 10.71 -87.80 -0.78
N SER A 24 11.74 -87.46 -1.56
CA SER A 24 12.10 -88.15 -2.81
C SER A 24 13.00 -89.39 -2.58
N ALA A 25 13.73 -89.45 -1.46
CA ALA A 25 14.59 -90.58 -1.09
C ALA A 25 13.90 -91.57 -0.11
N SER A 26 13.16 -92.53 -0.69
CA SER A 26 12.46 -93.69 -0.07
C SER A 26 13.29 -94.57 0.91
N PRO A 27 12.67 -95.43 1.78
CA PRO A 27 12.60 -96.87 1.42
C PRO A 27 11.40 -97.71 1.96
N LYS A 28 11.17 -98.79 1.21
CA LYS A 28 10.51 -100.09 1.47
C LYS A 28 10.53 -100.64 2.92
N ASN A 29 9.42 -101.29 3.32
CA ASN A 29 9.31 -102.49 4.19
C ASN A 29 7.99 -103.21 3.81
N ALA A 30 7.97 -104.39 3.17
CA ALA A 30 8.13 -105.75 3.70
C ALA A 30 7.03 -106.23 4.68
N GLY A 31 6.05 -106.98 4.14
CA GLY A 31 5.50 -108.23 4.69
C GLY A 31 4.72 -108.22 6.01
N ALA A 32 3.39 -108.35 5.92
CA ALA A 32 2.60 -109.08 6.92
C ALA A 32 1.41 -109.76 6.22
N GLU A 33 1.58 -111.04 5.96
CA GLU A 33 0.54 -111.98 5.54
C GLU A 33 -0.30 -112.34 6.77
N THR A 34 -1.62 -112.20 6.71
CA THR A 34 -2.54 -112.90 7.63
C THR A 34 -3.91 -113.04 6.96
N VAL A 35 -4.08 -114.19 6.30
CA VAL A 35 -5.36 -114.75 5.91
C VAL A 35 -6.08 -115.20 7.17
N LEU A 36 -7.26 -114.64 7.48
CA LEU A 36 -8.34 -115.38 8.13
C LEU A 36 -9.71 -114.86 7.67
N SER A 37 -10.54 -115.84 7.37
CA SER A 37 -11.84 -115.89 6.71
C SER A 37 -13.04 -115.27 7.45
N SER A 38 -14.00 -114.81 6.63
CA SER A 38 -15.48 -114.81 6.76
C SER A 38 -16.15 -114.56 8.13
N ALA A 39 -16.92 -113.46 8.24
CA ALA A 39 -18.39 -113.50 8.36
C ALA A 39 -18.98 -112.10 8.69
N SER A 40 -19.97 -111.69 7.88
CA SER A 40 -21.08 -110.76 8.15
C SER A 40 -20.78 -109.34 8.70
N ILE A 41 -20.62 -108.37 7.78
CA ILE A 41 -20.75 -106.93 8.07
C ILE A 41 -22.13 -106.48 7.57
N ASP A 42 -22.96 -105.95 8.47
CA ASP A 42 -24.30 -105.41 8.23
C ASP A 42 -24.29 -104.31 7.16
N THR A 43 -24.65 -104.68 5.94
CA THR A 43 -24.70 -103.83 4.75
C THR A 43 -25.65 -102.62 4.90
N SER A 44 -26.68 -102.73 5.73
CA SER A 44 -27.74 -101.71 5.88
C SER A 44 -27.30 -100.42 6.57
N LYS A 45 -26.36 -100.47 7.52
CA LYS A 45 -25.81 -99.26 8.19
C LYS A 45 -24.84 -98.50 7.28
N LEU A 46 -24.10 -99.23 6.45
CA LEU A 46 -23.14 -98.67 5.51
C LEU A 46 -23.85 -97.96 4.35
N GLU A 47 -24.92 -98.53 3.81
CA GLU A 47 -25.74 -97.90 2.76
C GLU A 47 -26.35 -96.57 3.20
N LYS A 48 -26.84 -96.47 4.44
CA LYS A 48 -27.45 -95.23 4.96
C LYS A 48 -26.42 -94.13 5.20
N ALA A 49 -25.22 -94.49 5.64
CA ALA A 49 -24.10 -93.56 5.78
C ALA A 49 -23.60 -93.10 4.40
N LEU A 50 -23.53 -94.00 3.42
CA LEU A 50 -23.13 -93.71 2.04
C LEU A 50 -24.08 -92.70 1.39
N LEU A 51 -25.39 -92.87 1.54
CA LEU A 51 -26.39 -91.93 1.03
C LEU A 51 -26.27 -90.54 1.69
N SER A 52 -26.03 -90.47 3.00
CA SER A 52 -25.85 -89.19 3.70
C SER A 52 -24.55 -88.48 3.31
N VAL A 53 -23.48 -89.22 3.00
CA VAL A 53 -22.22 -88.65 2.53
C VAL A 53 -22.38 -88.16 1.09
N SER A 54 -23.03 -88.94 0.23
CA SER A 54 -23.31 -88.57 -1.16
C SER A 54 -24.17 -87.30 -1.25
N ALA A 55 -25.20 -87.15 -0.40
CA ALA A 55 -26.02 -85.93 -0.38
C ALA A 55 -25.22 -84.68 0.07
N LYS A 56 -24.28 -84.82 1.00
CA LYS A 56 -23.40 -83.72 1.43
C LYS A 56 -22.37 -83.37 0.36
N GLU A 57 -21.85 -84.37 -0.34
CA GLU A 57 -20.94 -84.20 -1.46
C GLU A 57 -21.61 -83.39 -2.59
N GLU A 58 -22.85 -83.73 -2.96
CA GLU A 58 -23.61 -83.00 -3.97
C GLU A 58 -23.91 -81.55 -3.55
N GLU A 59 -24.22 -81.29 -2.27
CA GLU A 59 -24.37 -79.93 -1.73
C GLU A 59 -23.06 -79.13 -1.80
N THR A 60 -21.92 -79.74 -1.49
CA THR A 60 -20.60 -79.10 -1.60
C THR A 60 -20.20 -78.83 -3.05
N ILE A 61 -20.52 -79.73 -3.97
CA ILE A 61 -20.34 -79.54 -5.42
C ILE A 61 -21.19 -78.35 -5.90
N GLY A 62 -22.44 -78.26 -5.43
CA GLY A 62 -23.32 -77.12 -5.73
C GLY A 62 -22.81 -75.77 -5.20
N LYS A 63 -22.23 -75.73 -3.99
CA LYS A 63 -21.59 -74.53 -3.43
C LYS A 63 -20.31 -74.15 -4.19
N LEU A 64 -19.51 -75.13 -4.59
CA LEU A 64 -18.30 -74.93 -5.39
C LEU A 64 -18.63 -74.41 -6.79
N ALA A 65 -19.71 -74.88 -7.41
CA ALA A 65 -20.21 -74.35 -8.68
C ALA A 65 -20.62 -72.87 -8.57
N LYS A 66 -21.35 -72.48 -7.52
CA LYS A 66 -21.73 -71.08 -7.26
C LYS A 66 -20.52 -70.18 -6.98
N LEU A 67 -19.52 -70.69 -6.25
CA LEU A 67 -18.27 -69.97 -6.00
C LEU A 67 -17.50 -69.74 -7.30
N ARG A 68 -17.42 -70.75 -8.17
CA ARG A 68 -16.78 -70.64 -9.49
C ARG A 68 -17.48 -69.58 -10.36
N GLU A 69 -18.81 -69.54 -10.35
CA GLU A 69 -19.58 -68.53 -11.09
C GLU A 69 -19.31 -67.12 -10.55
N ALA A 70 -19.29 -66.94 -9.23
CA ALA A 70 -18.97 -65.66 -8.59
C ALA A 70 -17.54 -65.18 -8.91
N ILE A 71 -16.57 -66.10 -8.92
CA ILE A 71 -15.19 -65.80 -9.31
C ILE A 71 -15.11 -65.39 -10.78
N CYS A 72 -15.82 -66.07 -11.68
CA CYS A 72 -15.89 -65.67 -13.09
C CYS A 72 -16.44 -64.26 -13.26
N VAL A 73 -17.55 -63.92 -12.61
CA VAL A 73 -18.13 -62.56 -12.67
C VAL A 73 -17.16 -61.52 -12.11
N PHE A 74 -16.46 -61.82 -11.01
CA PHE A 74 -15.47 -60.90 -10.43
C PHE A 74 -14.28 -60.65 -11.36
N VAL A 75 -13.78 -61.70 -12.03
CA VAL A 75 -12.69 -61.59 -13.01
C VAL A 75 -13.13 -60.74 -14.21
N ASP A 76 -14.34 -60.95 -14.73
CA ASP A 76 -14.87 -60.16 -15.84
C ASP A 76 -15.07 -58.69 -15.47
N LEU A 77 -15.55 -58.40 -14.26
CA LEU A 77 -15.67 -57.04 -13.74
C LEU A 77 -14.30 -56.36 -13.61
N THR A 78 -13.31 -57.07 -13.06
CA THR A 78 -11.93 -56.55 -12.91
C THR A 78 -11.32 -56.23 -14.27
N LYS A 79 -11.52 -57.10 -15.28
CA LYS A 79 -11.04 -56.88 -16.64
C LYS A 79 -11.73 -55.67 -17.32
N LYS A 80 -13.03 -55.47 -17.05
CA LYS A 80 -13.79 -54.32 -17.55
C LYS A 80 -13.33 -53.01 -16.90
N GLU A 81 -13.00 -53.03 -15.62
CA GLU A 81 -12.50 -51.86 -14.90
C GLU A 81 -11.09 -51.47 -15.36
N ALA A 82 -10.19 -52.45 -15.51
CA ALA A 82 -8.84 -52.21 -16.03
C ALA A 82 -8.85 -51.61 -17.46
N SER A 83 -9.70 -52.13 -18.35
CA SER A 83 -9.83 -51.58 -19.71
C SER A 83 -10.45 -50.18 -19.75
N LYS A 84 -11.39 -49.89 -18.85
CA LYS A 84 -11.99 -48.56 -18.71
C LYS A 84 -10.97 -47.54 -18.18
N ASP A 85 -10.14 -47.93 -17.21
CA ASP A 85 -9.11 -47.05 -16.66
C ASP A 85 -7.96 -46.82 -17.66
N GLU A 86 -7.61 -47.83 -18.47
CA GLU A 86 -6.68 -47.64 -19.58
C GLU A 86 -7.23 -46.65 -20.63
N GLN A 87 -8.51 -46.75 -20.99
CA GLN A 87 -9.16 -45.79 -21.90
C GLN A 87 -9.20 -44.38 -21.33
N ARG A 88 -9.51 -44.23 -20.03
CA ARG A 88 -9.47 -42.94 -19.34
C ARG A 88 -8.06 -42.36 -19.32
N SER A 89 -7.05 -43.19 -19.08
CA SER A 89 -5.64 -42.77 -19.10
C SER A 89 -5.23 -42.27 -20.49
N LYS A 90 -5.67 -42.93 -21.57
CA LYS A 90 -5.41 -42.46 -22.95
C LYS A 90 -6.08 -41.11 -23.22
N LEU A 91 -7.37 -40.97 -22.86
CA LEU A 91 -8.09 -39.70 -23.02
C LEU A 91 -7.47 -38.54 -22.23
N LEU A 92 -7.03 -38.80 -20.99
CA LEU A 92 -6.34 -37.80 -20.18
C LEU A 92 -5.00 -37.42 -20.80
N PHE A 93 -4.24 -38.39 -21.32
CA PHE A 93 -2.97 -38.13 -21.99
C PHE A 93 -3.15 -37.27 -23.25
N ASP A 94 -4.15 -37.57 -24.07
CA ASP A 94 -4.46 -36.80 -25.27
C ASP A 94 -4.90 -35.37 -24.91
N THR A 95 -5.72 -35.22 -23.86
CA THR A 95 -6.15 -33.90 -23.35
C THR A 95 -4.95 -33.08 -22.85
N ILE A 96 -4.02 -33.70 -22.12
CA ILE A 96 -2.80 -33.02 -21.63
C ILE A 96 -1.93 -32.57 -22.80
N ASN A 97 -1.78 -33.40 -23.84
CA ASN A 97 -1.02 -33.02 -25.03
C ASN A 97 -1.67 -31.86 -25.78
N GLN A 98 -3.00 -31.86 -25.90
CA GLN A 98 -3.74 -30.75 -26.50
C GLN A 98 -3.54 -29.45 -25.71
N VAL A 99 -3.72 -29.47 -24.39
CA VAL A 99 -3.53 -28.28 -23.53
C VAL A 99 -2.09 -27.77 -23.61
N LYS A 100 -1.10 -28.67 -23.64
CA LYS A 100 0.31 -28.31 -23.80
C LYS A 100 0.57 -27.62 -25.14
N GLN A 101 -0.08 -28.07 -26.21
CA GLN A 101 0.01 -27.44 -27.52
C GLN A 101 -0.64 -26.05 -27.53
N GLU A 102 -1.85 -25.91 -27.00
CA GLU A 102 -2.55 -24.61 -26.89
C GLU A 102 -1.76 -23.59 -26.05
N LEU A 103 -1.10 -24.04 -24.97
CA LEU A 103 -0.22 -23.19 -24.17
C LEU A 103 1.03 -22.75 -24.94
N ASN A 104 1.64 -23.65 -25.72
CA ASN A 104 2.79 -23.29 -26.56
C ASN A 104 2.42 -22.28 -27.65
N ASP A 105 1.27 -22.46 -28.29
CA ASP A 105 0.78 -21.53 -29.32
C ASP A 105 0.44 -20.17 -28.73
N THR A 106 -0.20 -20.14 -27.55
CA THR A 106 -0.49 -18.90 -26.82
C THR A 106 0.79 -18.21 -26.37
N SER A 107 1.76 -18.97 -25.85
CA SER A 107 3.07 -18.43 -25.45
C SER A 107 3.80 -17.81 -26.63
N LYS A 108 3.77 -18.46 -27.79
CA LYS A 108 4.37 -17.94 -29.02
C LYS A 108 3.67 -16.66 -29.49
N PHE A 109 2.34 -16.63 -29.47
CA PHE A 109 1.58 -15.42 -29.79
C PHE A 109 1.90 -14.25 -28.86
N VAL A 110 1.99 -14.48 -27.55
CA VAL A 110 2.38 -13.45 -26.57
C VAL A 110 3.81 -12.98 -26.81
N GLN A 111 4.74 -13.90 -27.07
CA GLN A 111 6.14 -13.57 -27.38
C GLN A 111 6.23 -12.75 -28.68
N ASP A 112 5.52 -13.14 -29.72
CA ASP A 112 5.50 -12.44 -31.01
C ASP A 112 4.88 -11.05 -30.86
N LYS A 113 3.81 -10.91 -30.06
CA LYS A 113 3.20 -9.61 -29.74
C LYS A 113 4.12 -8.72 -28.91
N LEU A 114 4.86 -9.30 -27.96
CA LEU A 114 5.85 -8.58 -27.17
C LEU A 114 7.01 -8.11 -28.06
N ASN A 115 7.52 -8.96 -28.94
CA ASN A 115 8.56 -8.62 -29.90
C ASN A 115 8.06 -7.55 -30.88
N ALA A 116 6.81 -7.64 -31.35
CA ALA A 116 6.20 -6.62 -32.20
C ALA A 116 6.06 -5.27 -31.47
N MET A 117 5.70 -5.28 -30.18
CA MET A 117 5.62 -4.07 -29.36
C MET A 117 7.01 -3.48 -29.05
N GLY A 118 8.04 -4.32 -28.90
CA GLY A 118 9.44 -3.88 -28.78
C GLY A 118 10.00 -3.29 -30.07
N ASN A 119 9.53 -3.79 -31.23
CA ASN A 119 9.99 -3.37 -32.56
C ASN A 119 9.10 -2.31 -33.22
N THR A 120 7.93 -1.97 -32.67
CA THR A 120 7.19 -0.80 -33.13
C THR A 120 8.08 0.44 -32.95
N PRO A 121 8.35 1.21 -34.02
CA PRO A 121 9.11 2.43 -33.89
C PRO A 121 8.38 3.29 -32.87
N GLN A 122 9.06 3.69 -31.79
CA GLN A 122 8.53 4.67 -30.85
C GLN A 122 7.94 5.78 -31.72
N LYS A 123 6.60 5.92 -31.66
CA LYS A 123 5.89 7.03 -32.28
C LYS A 123 6.73 8.24 -31.94
N LYS A 124 7.31 8.90 -32.95
CA LYS A 124 8.19 10.05 -32.76
C LYS A 124 7.37 11.14 -32.11
N ILE A 125 7.21 11.04 -30.80
CA ILE A 125 6.95 12.18 -29.94
C ILE A 125 8.21 12.98 -30.21
N VAL A 126 8.04 14.06 -30.97
CA VAL A 126 9.01 15.15 -31.00
C VAL A 126 8.93 15.76 -29.60
N THR A 127 9.44 15.01 -28.63
CA THR A 127 9.79 15.53 -27.34
C THR A 127 10.94 16.43 -27.69
N HIS A 128 10.68 17.74 -27.72
CA HIS A 128 11.75 18.71 -27.57
C HIS A 128 12.36 18.42 -26.20
N ARG A 129 13.30 17.48 -26.17
CA ARG A 129 14.18 17.27 -25.05
C ARG A 129 14.98 18.56 -25.00
N PHE A 130 14.52 19.50 -24.17
CA PHE A 130 15.30 20.67 -23.81
C PHE A 130 16.49 20.17 -23.03
N GLU A 131 17.51 19.78 -23.77
CA GLU A 131 18.82 19.53 -23.25
C GLU A 131 19.29 20.89 -22.69
N PRO A 132 19.59 21.01 -21.38
CA PRO A 132 20.05 22.26 -20.80
C PRO A 132 21.53 22.46 -21.19
N THR A 133 21.82 22.50 -22.49
CA THR A 133 23.18 22.43 -23.03
C THR A 133 23.68 23.79 -23.51
N SER A 134 23.04 24.88 -23.07
CA SER A 134 23.66 26.20 -23.15
C SER A 134 24.01 26.65 -21.74
N LYS A 135 25.31 26.69 -21.44
CA LYS A 135 25.86 27.27 -20.20
C LYS A 135 25.22 28.63 -19.89
N TYR A 136 24.91 29.41 -20.93
CA TYR A 136 24.27 30.71 -20.83
C TYR A 136 22.82 30.65 -20.31
N VAL A 137 22.03 29.64 -20.71
CA VAL A 137 20.64 29.51 -20.24
C VAL A 137 20.59 29.09 -18.78
N LEU A 138 21.47 28.19 -18.35
CA LEU A 138 21.56 27.78 -16.95
C LEU A 138 22.10 28.92 -16.05
N LEU A 139 23.09 29.66 -16.54
CA LEU A 139 23.55 30.91 -15.88
C LEU A 139 22.46 31.98 -15.86
N PHE A 140 21.64 32.09 -16.89
CA PHE A 140 20.52 33.03 -16.93
C PHE A 140 19.43 32.66 -15.92
N ILE A 141 19.06 31.38 -15.82
CA ILE A 141 18.10 30.89 -14.82
C ILE A 141 18.66 31.11 -13.40
N GLY A 142 19.93 30.80 -13.17
CA GLY A 142 20.59 31.07 -11.90
C GLY A 142 20.66 32.56 -11.57
N GLY A 143 20.97 33.40 -12.57
CA GLY A 143 21.00 34.85 -12.46
C GLY A 143 19.61 35.45 -12.18
N LEU A 144 18.56 34.92 -12.81
CA LEU A 144 17.18 35.30 -12.53
C LEU A 144 16.75 34.90 -11.11
N ALA A 145 17.10 33.70 -10.67
CA ALA A 145 16.81 33.28 -9.29
C ALA A 145 17.54 34.17 -8.28
N LEU A 146 18.83 34.47 -8.53
CA LEU A 146 19.63 35.34 -7.67
C LEU A 146 19.10 36.78 -7.66
N SER A 147 18.72 37.33 -8.82
CA SER A 147 18.14 38.68 -8.89
C SER A 147 16.80 38.76 -8.16
N LEU A 148 15.99 37.70 -8.20
CA LEU A 148 14.74 37.62 -7.46
C LEU A 148 14.99 37.60 -5.95
N VAL A 149 15.96 36.81 -5.48
CA VAL A 149 16.35 36.77 -4.05
C VAL A 149 16.86 38.13 -3.59
N ILE A 150 17.74 38.77 -4.36
CA ILE A 150 18.25 40.11 -4.04
C ILE A 150 17.11 41.14 -4.04
N SER A 151 16.16 41.04 -4.96
CA SER A 151 14.99 41.92 -5.02
C SER A 151 14.10 41.78 -3.77
N ILE A 152 13.81 40.54 -3.35
CA ILE A 152 13.03 40.27 -2.14
C ILE A 152 13.80 40.75 -0.90
N TRP A 153 15.10 40.47 -0.81
CA TRP A 153 15.94 40.91 0.29
C TRP A 153 15.99 42.43 0.38
N GLY A 154 16.23 43.12 -0.74
CA GLY A 154 16.27 44.58 -0.81
C GLY A 154 14.95 45.23 -0.42
N ASN A 155 13.82 44.69 -0.90
CA ASN A 155 12.49 45.17 -0.50
C ASN A 155 12.25 44.93 1.00
N PHE A 156 12.68 43.78 1.53
CA PHE A 156 12.52 43.46 2.95
C PHE A 156 13.39 44.32 3.85
N THR A 157 14.65 44.60 3.46
CA THR A 157 15.52 45.52 4.20
C THR A 157 14.98 46.95 4.15
N GLN A 158 14.48 47.39 3.00
CA GLN A 158 13.86 48.71 2.86
C GLN A 158 12.59 48.84 3.71
N TRP A 159 11.75 47.79 3.76
CA TRP A 159 10.57 47.77 4.63
C TRP A 159 10.97 47.84 6.11
N ARG A 160 12.02 47.12 6.52
CA ARG A 160 12.53 47.20 7.90
C ARG A 160 13.03 48.60 8.25
N GLU A 161 13.85 49.19 7.38
CA GLU A 161 14.33 50.56 7.58
C GLU A 161 13.16 51.54 7.68
N TYR A 162 12.15 51.42 6.82
CA TYR A 162 10.98 52.28 6.85
C TYR A 162 10.23 52.17 8.20
N GLN A 163 10.08 50.96 8.74
CA GLN A 163 9.48 50.76 10.07
C GLN A 163 10.34 51.40 11.18
N ASP A 164 11.67 51.25 11.12
CA ASP A 164 12.58 51.86 12.10
C ASP A 164 12.53 53.40 12.04
N TRP A 165 12.45 53.98 10.84
CA TRP A 165 12.27 55.43 10.65
C TRP A 165 10.94 55.91 11.21
N GLU A 166 9.85 55.17 11.00
CA GLU A 166 8.53 55.51 11.50
C GLU A 166 8.48 55.47 13.04
N GLU A 167 9.11 54.46 13.66
CA GLU A 167 9.19 54.33 15.11
C GLU A 167 10.08 55.42 15.74
N ALA A 168 11.20 55.77 15.10
CA ALA A 168 12.07 56.86 15.55
C ALA A 168 11.41 58.24 15.40
N ASP A 169 10.68 58.47 14.30
CA ASP A 169 9.88 59.68 14.09
C ASP A 169 8.78 59.80 15.15
N LEU A 170 8.04 58.72 15.39
CA LEU A 170 7.00 58.70 16.41
C LEU A 170 7.58 58.96 17.80
N LYS A 171 8.73 58.35 18.13
CA LYS A 171 9.45 58.60 19.38
C LYS A 171 9.80 60.08 19.51
N TYR A 172 10.32 60.71 18.45
CA TYR A 172 10.65 62.13 18.46
C TYR A 172 9.41 63.02 18.66
N ARG A 173 8.31 62.75 17.95
CA ARG A 173 7.04 63.50 18.11
C ARG A 173 6.44 63.32 19.50
N ALA A 174 6.47 62.10 20.04
CA ALA A 174 6.01 61.82 21.40
C ALA A 174 6.82 62.57 22.45
N LEU A 175 8.15 62.60 22.32
CA LEU A 175 9.02 63.37 23.21
C LEU A 175 8.74 64.88 23.12
N LYS A 176 8.42 65.41 21.93
CA LYS A 176 8.05 66.82 21.75
C LYS A 176 6.72 67.19 22.43
N MET A 177 5.81 66.24 22.60
CA MET A 177 4.56 66.42 23.35
C MET A 177 4.81 66.50 24.86
N VAL A 178 5.79 65.75 25.37
CA VAL A 178 6.16 65.70 26.79
C VAL A 178 7.17 66.84 27.09
N LEU A 179 6.62 68.03 27.37
CA LEU A 179 7.34 69.32 27.40
C LEU A 179 8.62 69.42 28.27
N PRO A 180 8.84 68.62 29.36
CA PRO A 180 10.12 68.58 30.09
C PRO A 180 10.85 67.21 30.05
N SER A 181 12.19 67.24 29.98
CA SER A 181 13.06 66.05 29.98
C SER A 181 13.02 65.23 31.28
N ASP A 182 12.68 65.86 32.41
CA ASP A 182 12.55 65.21 33.73
C ASP A 182 11.15 64.62 33.97
N ASP A 183 10.27 64.68 32.97
CA ASP A 183 8.91 64.14 33.07
C ASP A 183 8.94 62.60 33.12
N PRO A 184 8.22 61.96 34.06
CA PRO A 184 8.09 60.50 34.12
C PRO A 184 7.67 59.84 32.79
N ASN A 185 6.92 60.57 31.95
CA ASN A 185 6.48 60.11 30.64
C ASN A 185 7.63 59.94 29.64
N VAL A 186 8.71 60.73 29.74
CA VAL A 186 9.93 60.53 28.91
C VAL A 186 10.55 59.18 29.22
N ARG A 187 10.70 58.85 30.51
CA ARG A 187 11.23 57.56 30.96
C ARG A 187 10.32 56.41 30.53
N TYR A 188 9.01 56.61 30.51
CA TYR A 188 8.03 55.64 30.03
C TYR A 188 8.17 55.39 28.52
N ILE A 189 8.30 56.44 27.70
CA ILE A 189 8.50 56.32 26.25
C ILE A 189 9.84 55.61 25.96
N GLU A 190 10.93 56.03 26.60
CA GLU A 190 12.26 55.43 26.36
C GLU A 190 12.27 53.92 26.65
N LYS A 191 11.63 53.50 27.74
CA LYS A 191 11.53 52.09 28.12
C LYS A 191 10.75 51.27 27.08
N ASN A 192 9.63 51.79 26.59
CA ASN A 192 8.71 51.07 25.71
C ASN A 192 9.07 51.14 24.22
N PHE A 193 9.98 52.04 23.81
CA PHE A 193 10.49 52.15 22.44
C PHE A 193 11.89 51.55 22.28
N SER A 194 12.79 51.72 23.26
CA SER A 194 14.20 51.35 23.09
C SER A 194 14.65 50.14 23.92
N VAL A 195 14.12 49.96 25.14
CA VAL A 195 14.58 48.88 26.04
C VAL A 195 13.78 47.60 25.84
N CYS A 196 12.45 47.69 25.85
CA CYS A 196 11.54 46.56 25.64
C CYS A 196 10.35 47.03 24.78
N PRO A 197 10.47 46.95 23.44
CA PRO A 197 9.43 47.40 22.52
C PRO A 197 8.08 46.74 22.81
N ASN A 198 7.09 47.55 23.18
CA ASN A 198 5.72 47.08 23.37
C ASN A 198 4.81 47.70 22.31
N LYS A 199 4.38 46.86 21.35
CA LYS A 199 3.55 47.28 20.20
C LYS A 199 2.24 47.96 20.61
N GLU A 200 1.60 47.50 21.68
CA GLU A 200 0.35 48.09 22.16
C GLU A 200 0.57 49.50 22.73
N VAL A 201 1.68 49.68 23.45
CA VAL A 201 2.06 51.00 23.98
C VAL A 201 2.44 51.95 22.84
N ILE A 202 3.16 51.48 21.83
CA ILE A 202 3.54 52.28 20.65
C ILE A 202 2.28 52.77 19.91
N GLU A 203 1.30 51.90 19.70
CA GLU A 203 0.05 52.27 19.03
C GLU A 203 -0.79 53.28 19.84
N ASN A 204 -0.81 53.11 21.17
CA ASN A 204 -1.47 54.06 22.06
C ASN A 204 -0.77 55.44 22.03
N VAL A 205 0.57 55.46 22.03
CA VAL A 205 1.36 56.68 21.88
C VAL A 205 1.11 57.35 20.53
N ARG A 206 1.03 56.59 19.44
CA ARG A 206 0.66 57.09 18.10
C ARG A 206 -0.68 57.82 18.12
N THR A 207 -1.69 57.22 18.74
CA THR A 207 -3.03 57.81 18.85
C THR A 207 -3.03 59.10 19.67
N HIS A 208 -2.29 59.12 20.78
CA HIS A 208 -2.15 60.31 21.62
C HIS A 208 -1.42 61.45 20.90
N VAL A 209 -0.30 61.16 20.23
CA VAL A 209 0.46 62.14 19.44
C VAL A 209 -0.41 62.74 18.34
N ASN A 210 -1.12 61.91 17.57
CA ASN A 210 -2.00 62.41 16.50
C ASN A 210 -3.11 63.32 17.06
N THR A 211 -3.74 62.92 18.17
CA THR A 211 -4.78 63.72 18.83
C THR A 211 -4.25 65.07 19.32
N TYR A 212 -3.04 65.08 19.90
CA TYR A 212 -2.38 66.29 20.36
C TYR A 212 -2.00 67.22 19.20
N GLU A 213 -1.40 66.68 18.13
CA GLU A 213 -1.03 67.46 16.94
C GLU A 213 -2.26 68.05 16.24
N ASP A 214 -3.35 67.28 16.15
CA ASP A 214 -4.62 67.77 15.61
C ASP A 214 -5.22 68.89 16.48
N SER A 215 -5.11 68.76 17.81
CA SER A 215 -5.56 69.80 18.76
C SER A 215 -4.76 71.09 18.62
N ILE A 216 -3.43 71.00 18.45
CA ILE A 216 -2.56 72.16 18.19
C ILE A 216 -2.92 72.81 16.86
N ARG A 217 -3.11 72.02 15.81
CA ARG A 217 -3.49 72.52 14.48
C ARG A 217 -4.81 73.29 14.56
N TYR A 218 -5.82 72.68 15.16
CA TYR A 218 -7.12 73.31 15.36
C TYR A 218 -7.02 74.59 16.18
N HIS A 219 -6.25 74.60 17.26
CA HIS A 219 -6.04 75.79 18.07
C HIS A 219 -5.41 76.94 17.26
N ASN A 220 -4.39 76.63 16.46
CA ASN A 220 -3.74 77.61 15.58
C ASN A 220 -4.68 78.14 14.50
N GLU A 221 -5.51 77.29 13.90
CA GLU A 221 -6.55 77.70 12.95
C GLU A 221 -7.56 78.66 13.60
N MET A 222 -7.97 78.36 14.84
CA MET A 222 -8.88 79.21 15.60
C MET A 222 -8.26 80.58 15.93
N ILE A 223 -6.97 80.62 16.29
CA ILE A 223 -6.24 81.89 16.50
C ILE A 223 -6.19 82.72 15.22
N GLN A 224 -5.86 82.09 14.08
CA GLN A 224 -5.80 82.80 12.80
C GLN A 224 -7.18 83.32 12.38
N MET A 225 -8.22 82.51 12.54
CA MET A 225 -9.59 82.91 12.24
C MET A 225 -10.05 84.06 13.15
N ALA A 226 -9.69 84.05 14.43
CA ALA A 226 -9.96 85.16 15.34
C ALA A 226 -9.27 86.46 14.89
N ALA A 227 -7.98 86.39 14.53
CA ALA A 227 -7.24 87.55 14.03
C ALA A 227 -7.83 88.11 12.72
N ILE A 228 -8.29 87.25 11.81
CA ILE A 228 -8.95 87.66 10.57
C ILE A 228 -10.28 88.36 10.88
N LYS A 229 -11.12 87.75 11.73
CA LYS A 229 -12.42 88.34 12.12
C LYS A 229 -12.24 89.69 12.80
N ASP A 230 -11.25 89.82 13.68
CA ASP A 230 -10.91 91.09 14.32
C ASP A 230 -10.44 92.14 13.30
N SER A 231 -9.66 91.75 12.29
CA SER A 231 -9.23 92.67 11.22
C SER A 231 -10.41 93.19 10.40
N ILE A 232 -11.38 92.33 10.07
CA ILE A 232 -12.60 92.68 9.33
C ILE A 232 -13.52 93.57 10.18
N ALA A 233 -13.70 93.25 11.47
CA ALA A 233 -14.49 94.06 12.38
C ALA A 233 -13.88 95.48 12.51
N ASN A 234 -12.56 95.57 12.64
CA ASN A 234 -11.86 96.84 12.71
C ASN A 234 -11.97 97.65 11.41
N SER A 235 -11.93 97.03 10.24
CA SER A 235 -12.12 97.75 8.97
C SER A 235 -13.54 98.27 8.82
N LEU A 236 -14.55 97.44 9.11
CA LEU A 236 -15.97 97.84 9.06
C LEU A 236 -16.28 98.97 10.06
N PHE A 237 -15.69 98.91 11.27
CA PHE A 237 -15.86 99.96 12.27
C PHE A 237 -15.26 101.30 11.82
N LYS A 238 -14.09 101.29 11.16
CA LYS A 238 -13.50 102.50 10.58
C LYS A 238 -14.39 103.08 9.48
N GLU A 239 -14.90 102.24 8.58
CA GLU A 239 -15.78 102.66 7.49
C GLU A 239 -17.09 103.28 8.01
N ALA A 240 -17.73 102.64 8.99
CA ALA A 240 -18.95 103.16 9.62
C ALA A 240 -18.72 104.53 10.28
N ASN A 241 -17.58 104.73 10.96
CA ASN A 241 -17.24 106.02 11.57
C ASN A 241 -17.01 107.11 10.52
N GLU A 242 -16.38 106.78 9.39
CA GLU A 242 -16.20 107.72 8.28
C GLU A 242 -17.55 108.12 7.65
N ILE A 243 -18.48 107.17 7.47
CA ILE A 243 -19.85 107.47 7.01
C ILE A 243 -20.56 108.40 8.01
N LYS A 244 -20.49 108.09 9.30
CA LYS A 244 -21.12 108.89 10.36
C LYS A 244 -20.60 110.34 10.36
N LYS A 245 -19.28 110.55 10.21
CA LYS A 245 -18.70 111.89 10.10
C LYS A 245 -19.25 112.65 8.89
N LYS A 246 -19.33 112.00 7.72
CA LYS A 246 -19.86 112.61 6.49
C LYS A 246 -21.32 113.02 6.61
N ILE A 247 -22.14 112.24 7.32
CA ILE A 247 -23.56 112.57 7.57
C ILE A 247 -23.67 113.76 8.52
N ASN A 248 -22.90 113.79 9.60
CA ASN A 248 -22.95 114.88 10.60
C ASN A 248 -22.38 116.23 10.10
N GLN A 249 -21.74 116.26 8.92
CA GLN A 249 -21.22 117.48 8.28
C GLN A 249 -22.22 118.10 7.28
N LYS A 250 -23.34 117.43 7.01
CA LYS A 250 -24.47 117.93 6.22
C LYS A 250 -25.53 118.54 7.12
#